data_AF-A0A4Y2PA44-F1
#
_entry.id   AF-A0A4Y2PA44-F1
#
_cell.length_a   1.000
_cell.length_b   1.000
_cell.length_c   1.000
_cell.angle_alpha   90.00
_cell.angle_beta   90.00
_cell.angle_gamma   90.00
#
_symmetry.space_group_name_H-M   'P 1'
#
loop_
_entity.id
_entity.type
_entity.pdbx_description
1 polymer ?
#
loop_
_entity_poly.entity_id
_entity_poly.type
_entity_poly.pdbx_seq_one_letter_code
_entity_poly.pdbx_strand_id
1 'polypeptide(L)'
;MVSKSVEAWYWSKRPILSTQFFGQIMSEKRYGLLMKFLHFENSDKFDKKTHPNPKLRKIFDIHEMLVQKFKSAYTLNQSVAIEESLVAFKGLIGWKQYIPTKRARFGLKFFQLCESESGYIWNSIIYSGKGTIFMDEYEHYGLSTKCELTLIHELKNNGYLLITDNFYTSPEVAEILLKYKTDVIGTVRGNRKGLPAEFKTLKLKKGEIKAFQKGKIMDLQWRDKKTLTMLSTIHNAELVSVESRKSTTKQKPKVVVDYNRSMGAVDKSDQCLSYYPSTRSRQRKYYKKIFRHLLDQAVWNAFVLYKKNGGDLKHVAFRMKLIERLCEEGRGLPSSKVPKSIENVARLTGRHFPSLVTSTGNKKYSARKCAVCC
;
A
#
# COMPACT_ATOMS: atom_id res chain seq x y z
N MET A 1 5.55 -4.12 -20.07
CA MET A 1 6.94 -3.78 -19.66
C MET A 1 7.77 -5.04 -19.56
N VAL A 2 9.04 -4.97 -19.94
CA VAL A 2 9.97 -6.11 -19.92
C VAL A 2 10.26 -6.51 -18.47
N SER A 3 9.90 -7.74 -18.10
CA SER A 3 10.22 -8.30 -16.79
C SER A 3 11.17 -9.49 -16.96
N LYS A 4 12.35 -9.39 -16.34
CA LYS A 4 13.34 -10.47 -16.28
C LYS A 4 13.49 -10.98 -14.86
N SER A 5 13.56 -12.31 -14.72
CA SER A 5 13.62 -13.02 -13.44
C SER A 5 14.93 -12.79 -12.69
N VAL A 6 16.03 -12.61 -13.43
CA VAL A 6 17.36 -12.26 -12.92
C VAL A 6 17.66 -10.81 -13.25
N GLU A 7 18.18 -10.07 -12.27
CA GLU A 7 18.48 -8.65 -12.41
C GLU A 7 19.59 -8.37 -13.43
N ALA A 8 20.66 -9.16 -13.44
CA ALA A 8 21.73 -9.07 -14.43
C ALA A 8 21.22 -9.24 -15.88
N TRP A 9 20.12 -9.96 -16.10
CA TRP A 9 19.60 -10.17 -17.45
C TRP A 9 19.11 -8.89 -18.12
N TYR A 10 18.81 -7.82 -17.37
CA TYR A 10 18.46 -6.52 -17.94
C TYR A 10 19.61 -5.93 -18.78
N TRP A 11 20.87 -6.30 -18.49
CA TRP A 11 22.08 -5.91 -19.23
C TRP A 11 22.67 -7.03 -20.09
N SER A 12 21.96 -8.16 -20.24
CA SER A 12 22.45 -9.28 -21.05
C SER A 12 22.58 -8.88 -22.52
N LYS A 13 23.70 -9.25 -23.14
CA LYS A 13 23.92 -9.15 -24.59
C LYS A 13 23.42 -10.37 -25.38
N ARG A 14 22.91 -11.41 -24.71
CA ARG A 14 22.36 -12.60 -25.39
C ARG A 14 21.15 -12.17 -26.21
N PRO A 15 21.05 -12.50 -27.52
CA PRO A 15 19.96 -12.01 -28.38
C PRO A 15 18.55 -12.19 -27.81
N ILE A 16 18.22 -13.39 -27.29
CA ILE A 16 16.91 -13.70 -26.70
C ILE A 16 16.59 -12.90 -25.42
N LEU A 17 17.61 -12.37 -24.73
CA LEU A 17 17.46 -11.57 -23.52
C LEU A 17 17.81 -10.10 -23.76
N SER A 18 18.24 -9.71 -24.96
CA SER A 18 18.82 -8.39 -25.19
C SER A 18 17.77 -7.31 -25.00
N THR A 19 18.11 -6.27 -24.24
CA THR A 19 17.25 -5.08 -24.11
C THR A 19 18.16 -3.85 -23.98
N GLN A 20 18.58 -3.33 -25.13
CA GLN A 20 19.63 -2.31 -25.24
C GLN A 20 19.37 -1.07 -24.36
N PHE A 21 18.10 -0.69 -24.21
CA PHE A 21 17.65 0.47 -23.45
C PHE A 21 18.28 0.60 -22.05
N PHE A 22 18.35 -0.48 -21.26
CA PHE A 22 18.86 -0.40 -19.89
C PHE A 22 20.35 -0.05 -19.82
N GLY A 23 21.16 -0.63 -20.73
CA GLY A 23 22.59 -0.37 -20.80
C GLY A 23 22.95 1.03 -21.29
N GLN A 24 22.07 1.64 -22.10
CA GLN A 24 22.21 3.03 -22.55
C GLN A 24 21.92 4.05 -21.44
N ILE A 25 21.11 3.69 -20.44
CA ILE A 25 20.81 4.57 -19.30
C ILE A 25 21.91 4.51 -18.25
N MET A 26 22.28 3.29 -17.82
CA MET A 26 23.35 3.09 -16.85
C MET A 26 23.92 1.68 -16.92
N SER A 27 25.17 1.50 -16.52
CA SER A 27 25.78 0.17 -16.43
C SER A 27 25.18 -0.66 -15.29
N GLU A 28 25.21 -2.00 -15.43
CA GLU A 28 24.80 -2.95 -14.39
C GLU A 28 25.54 -2.67 -13.06
N LYS A 29 26.85 -2.41 -13.14
CA LYS A 29 27.69 -2.10 -11.99
C LYS A 29 27.21 -0.84 -11.27
N ARG A 30 26.88 0.23 -12.02
CA ARG A 30 26.35 1.48 -11.44
C ARG A 30 24.99 1.25 -10.79
N TYR A 31 24.07 0.59 -11.48
CA TYR A 31 22.76 0.25 -10.92
C TYR A 31 22.90 -0.59 -9.64
N GLY A 32 23.75 -1.61 -9.65
CA GLY A 32 24.02 -2.47 -8.49
C GLY A 32 24.59 -1.70 -7.30
N LEU A 33 25.51 -0.76 -7.53
CA LEU A 33 26.04 0.12 -6.48
C LEU A 33 24.95 1.03 -5.90
N LEU A 34 24.19 1.73 -6.76
CA LEU A 34 23.07 2.58 -6.33
C LEU A 34 22.07 1.77 -5.51
N MET A 35 21.66 0.60 -6.01
CA MET A 35 20.72 -0.28 -5.32
C MET A 35 21.30 -0.92 -4.07
N LYS A 36 22.63 -1.08 -3.93
CA LYS A 36 23.27 -1.55 -2.70
C LYS A 36 23.18 -0.48 -1.62
N PHE A 37 23.54 0.75 -1.96
CA PHE A 37 23.69 1.88 -1.05
C PHE A 37 22.45 2.74 -0.87
N LEU A 38 21.36 2.52 -1.63
CA LEU A 38 20.10 3.25 -1.45
C LEU A 38 19.61 3.19 0.02
N HIS A 39 19.46 4.36 0.62
CA HIS A 39 19.01 4.64 1.98
C HIS A 39 18.18 5.93 1.97
N PHE A 40 17.30 6.09 2.96
CA PHE A 40 16.37 7.23 3.06
C PHE A 40 16.42 7.89 4.44
N GLU A 41 17.49 7.61 5.20
CA GLU A 41 17.62 8.04 6.59
C GLU A 41 19.11 8.23 6.88
N ASN A 42 19.43 9.25 7.68
CA ASN A 42 20.78 9.44 8.22
C ASN A 42 20.93 8.65 9.52
N SER A 43 21.79 7.62 9.50
CA SER A 43 21.97 6.72 10.65
C SER A 43 22.61 7.42 11.86
N ASP A 44 23.39 8.48 11.63
CA ASP A 44 24.09 9.21 12.69
C ASP A 44 23.15 10.14 13.46
N LYS A 45 21.99 10.45 12.87
CA LYS A 45 20.93 11.29 13.48
C LYS A 45 19.76 10.48 14.04
N PHE A 46 19.79 9.15 13.91
CA PHE A 46 18.69 8.31 14.36
C PHE A 46 18.69 8.15 15.88
N ASP A 47 17.66 8.67 16.53
CA ASP A 47 17.36 8.36 17.93
C ASP A 47 16.03 7.60 18.04
N LYS A 48 16.11 6.39 18.60
CA LYS A 48 14.97 5.50 18.79
C LYS A 48 13.93 6.09 19.75
N LYS A 49 14.33 6.92 20.71
CA LYS A 49 13.43 7.47 21.74
C LYS A 49 12.55 8.59 21.19
N THR A 50 13.09 9.38 20.26
CA THR A 50 12.41 10.56 19.69
C THR A 50 11.76 10.27 18.35
N HIS A 51 12.19 9.23 17.62
CA HIS A 51 11.61 8.90 16.32
C HIS A 51 10.14 8.43 16.46
N PRO A 52 9.19 8.98 15.67
CA PRO A 52 7.76 8.66 15.79
C PRO A 52 7.45 7.17 15.64
N ASN A 53 8.03 6.51 14.62
CA ASN A 53 7.92 5.06 14.42
C ASN A 53 9.27 4.37 14.17
N PRO A 54 10.01 3.96 15.22
CA PRO A 54 11.36 3.41 15.05
C PRO A 54 11.43 2.14 14.17
N LYS A 55 10.32 1.40 14.04
CA LYS A 55 10.21 0.21 13.17
C LYS A 55 10.23 0.58 11.68
N LEU A 56 9.81 1.80 11.34
CA LEU A 56 9.73 2.33 9.99
C LEU A 56 10.83 3.34 9.67
N ARG A 57 11.81 3.54 10.57
CA ARG A 57 12.83 4.59 10.46
C ARG A 57 13.44 4.80 9.06
N LYS A 58 13.67 3.70 8.32
CA LYS A 58 14.31 3.75 6.99
C LYS A 58 13.37 4.17 5.86
N ILE A 59 12.10 4.45 6.15
CA ILE A 59 11.09 4.77 5.13
C ILE A 59 10.01 5.74 5.61
N PHE A 60 9.99 6.07 6.91
CA PHE A 60 8.95 6.88 7.54
C PHE A 60 8.79 8.23 6.82
N ASP A 61 9.86 9.02 6.70
CA ASP A 61 9.80 10.34 6.08
C ASP A 61 9.34 10.32 4.61
N ILE A 62 9.75 9.29 3.86
CA ILE A 62 9.32 9.12 2.46
C ILE A 62 7.83 8.77 2.37
N HIS A 63 7.34 7.94 3.29
CA HIS A 63 5.92 7.58 3.34
C HIS A 63 5.08 8.81 3.71
N GLU A 64 5.46 9.55 4.74
CA GLU A 64 4.77 10.78 5.16
C GLU A 64 4.78 11.83 4.04
N MET A 65 5.93 12.10 3.43
CA MET A 65 6.05 13.03 2.31
C MET A 65 5.11 12.66 1.15
N LEU A 66 5.04 11.37 0.77
CA LEU A 66 4.17 10.93 -0.32
C LEU A 66 2.70 11.00 0.06
N VAL A 67 2.31 10.63 1.28
CA VAL A 67 0.93 10.76 1.76
C VAL A 67 0.50 12.22 1.73
N GLN A 68 1.33 13.14 2.23
CA GLN A 68 1.04 14.58 2.16
C GLN A 68 0.90 15.07 0.70
N LYS A 69 1.73 14.55 -0.21
CA LYS A 69 1.59 14.88 -1.62
C LYS A 69 0.31 14.32 -2.24
N PHE A 70 -0.09 13.10 -1.88
CA PHE A 70 -1.32 12.48 -2.37
C PHE A 70 -2.56 13.23 -1.91
N LYS A 71 -2.56 13.70 -0.66
CA LYS A 71 -3.64 14.50 -0.09
C LYS A 71 -3.78 15.87 -0.77
N SER A 72 -2.67 16.56 -0.97
CA SER A 72 -2.66 17.92 -1.56
C SER A 72 -2.84 17.96 -3.08
N ALA A 73 -2.57 16.86 -3.79
CA ALA A 73 -2.66 16.84 -5.25
C ALA A 73 -4.09 16.66 -5.79
N TYR A 74 -5.05 16.27 -4.95
CA TYR A 74 -6.39 15.91 -5.42
C TYR A 74 -7.47 16.04 -4.34
N THR A 75 -8.55 16.75 -4.68
CA THR A 75 -9.80 16.76 -3.92
C THR A 75 -10.66 15.58 -4.35
N LEU A 76 -10.98 14.69 -3.41
CA LEU A 76 -11.73 13.47 -3.69
C LEU A 76 -13.19 13.74 -4.04
N ASN A 77 -13.77 12.90 -4.90
CA ASN A 77 -15.22 12.76 -5.04
C ASN A 77 -15.83 12.24 -3.74
N GLN A 78 -17.15 12.41 -3.60
CA GLN A 78 -17.88 12.16 -2.35
C GLN A 78 -17.70 10.76 -1.76
N SER A 79 -17.58 9.72 -2.60
CA SER A 79 -17.47 8.33 -2.12
C SER A 79 -16.02 7.91 -1.95
N VAL A 80 -15.66 7.52 -0.73
CA VAL A 80 -14.32 7.07 -0.34
C VAL A 80 -14.40 5.74 0.38
N ALA A 81 -13.40 4.88 0.23
CA ALA A 81 -13.37 3.56 0.82
C ALA A 81 -12.08 3.30 1.62
N ILE A 82 -12.22 2.63 2.76
CA ILE A 82 -11.08 2.15 3.56
C ILE A 82 -10.97 0.64 3.46
N GLU A 83 -9.75 0.17 3.18
CA GLU A 83 -9.43 -1.26 3.18
C GLU A 83 -7.95 -1.51 3.43
N GLU A 84 -7.61 -2.79 3.56
CA GLU A 84 -6.24 -3.27 3.61
C GLU A 84 -5.62 -3.54 2.24
N SER A 85 -4.41 -3.01 2.04
CA SER A 85 -3.46 -3.50 1.03
C SER A 85 -2.34 -4.31 1.66
N LEU A 86 -1.86 -5.34 0.95
CA LEU A 86 -0.83 -6.25 1.44
C LEU A 86 0.31 -6.43 0.45
N VAL A 87 1.46 -5.83 0.75
CA VAL A 87 2.68 -5.97 -0.05
C VAL A 87 3.40 -7.26 0.31
N ALA A 88 3.43 -8.21 -0.62
CA ALA A 88 4.10 -9.50 -0.43
C ALA A 88 5.56 -9.33 0.01
N PHE A 89 5.92 -9.89 1.17
CA PHE A 89 7.27 -9.75 1.72
C PHE A 89 7.72 -11.03 2.42
N LYS A 90 8.85 -11.59 1.97
CA LYS A 90 9.42 -12.83 2.51
C LYS A 90 10.56 -12.61 3.51
N GLY A 91 10.98 -11.36 3.73
CA GLY A 91 12.04 -11.06 4.69
C GLY A 91 11.61 -11.33 6.14
N LEU A 92 12.61 -11.34 7.02
CA LEU A 92 12.43 -11.47 8.47
C LEU A 92 12.20 -10.08 9.07
N ILE A 93 10.98 -9.83 9.52
CA ILE A 93 10.60 -8.62 10.23
C ILE A 93 9.43 -8.92 11.16
N GLY A 94 9.48 -8.39 12.38
CA GLY A 94 8.54 -8.76 13.45
C GLY A 94 7.11 -8.25 13.29
N TRP A 95 6.84 -7.40 12.29
CA TRP A 95 5.52 -6.81 12.05
C TRP A 95 4.91 -7.21 10.70
N LYS A 96 5.49 -8.23 10.03
CA LYS A 96 4.89 -8.87 8.87
C LYS A 96 3.55 -9.51 9.27
N GLN A 97 2.52 -9.29 8.46
CA GLN A 97 1.18 -9.79 8.70
C GLN A 97 0.90 -11.06 7.90
N TYR A 98 0.05 -11.92 8.48
CA TYR A 98 -0.56 -13.04 7.79
C TYR A 98 -2.06 -12.75 7.58
N ILE A 99 -2.49 -12.64 6.33
CA ILE A 99 -3.87 -12.36 5.93
C ILE A 99 -4.28 -13.46 4.94
N PRO A 100 -4.98 -14.53 5.38
CA PRO A 100 -5.31 -15.69 4.55
C PRO A 100 -6.08 -15.35 3.27
N THR A 101 -6.90 -14.30 3.31
CA THR A 101 -7.80 -13.89 2.23
C THR A 101 -7.08 -13.15 1.10
N LYS A 102 -5.93 -12.52 1.36
CA LYS A 102 -5.18 -11.79 0.33
C LYS A 102 -4.21 -12.75 -0.39
N ARG A 103 -4.04 -12.57 -1.71
CA ARG A 103 -3.21 -13.45 -2.58
C ARG A 103 -1.78 -13.65 -2.06
N ALA A 104 -1.17 -12.59 -1.51
CA ALA A 104 0.19 -12.65 -0.98
C ALA A 104 0.31 -13.50 0.29
N ARG A 105 -0.76 -13.62 1.08
CA ARG A 105 -0.88 -14.22 2.42
C ARG A 105 0.05 -13.63 3.48
N PHE A 106 1.34 -13.49 3.21
CA PHE A 106 2.34 -12.88 4.08
C PHE A 106 2.90 -11.60 3.48
N GLY A 107 2.83 -10.50 4.24
CA GLY A 107 3.27 -9.22 3.71
C GLY A 107 3.31 -8.07 4.72
N LEU A 108 3.65 -6.91 4.19
CA LEU A 108 3.62 -5.63 4.89
C LEU A 108 2.24 -5.03 4.65
N LYS A 109 1.47 -4.85 5.71
CA LYS A 109 0.09 -4.38 5.65
C LYS A 109 0.05 -2.85 5.62
N PHE A 110 -0.76 -2.32 4.73
CA PHE A 110 -1.15 -0.91 4.66
C PHE A 110 -2.64 -0.83 4.93
N PHE A 111 -3.04 0.13 5.76
CA PHE A 111 -4.41 0.62 5.74
C PHE A 111 -4.47 1.77 4.73
N GLN A 112 -5.44 1.77 3.84
CA GLN A 112 -5.54 2.76 2.77
C GLN A 112 -6.94 3.35 2.69
N LEU A 113 -6.98 4.65 2.45
CA LEU A 113 -8.18 5.40 2.09
C LEU A 113 -8.08 5.77 0.61
N CYS A 114 -9.04 5.32 -0.19
CA CYS A 114 -9.07 5.54 -1.63
C CYS A 114 -10.39 6.16 -2.08
N GLU A 115 -10.38 6.93 -3.18
CA GLU A 115 -11.61 7.33 -3.87
C GLU A 115 -12.27 6.10 -4.52
N SER A 116 -13.56 5.86 -4.24
CA SER A 116 -14.30 4.67 -4.69
C SER A 116 -14.30 4.48 -6.21
N GLU A 117 -14.50 5.57 -6.94
CA GLU A 117 -14.67 5.55 -8.39
C GLU A 117 -13.35 5.25 -9.11
N SER A 118 -12.29 6.01 -8.81
CA SER A 118 -11.02 5.90 -9.54
C SER A 118 -10.01 4.94 -8.91
N GLY A 119 -10.12 4.66 -7.60
CA GLY A 119 -9.07 3.98 -6.85
C GLY A 119 -7.84 4.87 -6.59
N TYR A 120 -7.98 6.19 -6.65
CA TYR A 120 -6.93 7.12 -6.21
C TYR A 120 -6.61 6.89 -4.74
N ILE A 121 -5.35 6.64 -4.41
CA ILE A 121 -4.89 6.43 -3.03
C ILE A 121 -4.65 7.79 -2.41
N TRP A 122 -5.47 8.18 -1.44
CA TRP A 122 -5.40 9.52 -0.86
C TRP A 122 -4.61 9.55 0.45
N ASN A 123 -4.87 8.58 1.34
CA ASN A 123 -4.17 8.47 2.62
C ASN A 123 -3.81 7.00 2.90
N SER A 124 -2.76 6.77 3.67
CA SER A 124 -2.39 5.41 4.09
C SER A 124 -1.58 5.38 5.39
N ILE A 125 -1.71 4.28 6.13
CA ILE A 125 -0.93 3.99 7.35
C ILE A 125 -0.21 2.66 7.15
N ILE A 126 1.10 2.63 7.38
CA ILE A 126 1.86 1.38 7.41
C ILE A 126 1.65 0.71 8.78
N TYR A 127 1.05 -0.48 8.79
CA TYR A 127 0.84 -1.21 10.03
C TYR A 127 2.14 -1.88 10.51
N SER A 128 2.70 -1.40 11.63
CA SER A 128 3.93 -1.90 12.24
C SER A 128 3.70 -2.66 13.57
N GLY A 129 2.44 -3.08 13.83
CA GLY A 129 2.04 -3.75 15.07
C GLY A 129 1.95 -2.77 16.25
N LYS A 130 2.49 -3.13 17.43
CA LYS A 130 2.57 -2.31 18.66
C LYS A 130 3.43 -1.03 18.57
N GLY A 131 3.43 -0.36 17.42
CA GLY A 131 4.10 0.93 17.20
C GLY A 131 3.54 1.63 15.97
N THR A 132 2.34 1.23 15.54
CA THR A 132 1.62 1.92 14.47
C THR A 132 1.15 3.25 15.04
N ILE A 133 1.40 4.34 14.33
CA ILE A 133 0.97 5.67 14.75
C ILE A 133 -0.46 5.88 14.27
N PHE A 134 -1.30 6.33 15.18
CA PHE A 134 -2.63 6.85 14.93
C PHE A 134 -2.71 8.26 15.52
N MET A 135 -3.78 8.99 15.27
CA MET A 135 -3.95 10.30 15.92
C MET A 135 -4.27 10.12 17.40
N ASP A 136 -3.61 10.93 18.24
CA ASP A 136 -3.75 10.89 19.70
C ASP A 136 -5.20 11.06 20.16
N GLU A 137 -5.99 11.85 19.42
CA GLU A 137 -7.43 12.06 19.67
C GLU A 137 -8.24 10.75 19.67
N TYR A 138 -7.73 9.67 19.06
CA TYR A 138 -8.43 8.39 18.98
C TYR A 138 -7.77 7.29 19.82
N GLU A 139 -6.77 7.60 20.64
CA GLU A 139 -5.95 6.60 21.33
C GLU A 139 -6.77 5.72 22.32
N HIS A 140 -7.95 6.15 22.74
CA HIS A 140 -8.85 5.36 23.59
C HIS A 140 -9.70 4.32 22.83
N TYR A 141 -9.77 4.36 21.50
CA TYR A 141 -10.61 3.45 20.71
C TYR A 141 -9.94 2.10 20.37
N GLY A 142 -10.73 1.15 19.88
CA GLY A 142 -10.19 -0.08 19.29
C GLY A 142 -9.39 0.19 18.01
N LEU A 143 -8.50 -0.75 17.63
CA LEU A 143 -7.62 -0.61 16.44
C LEU A 143 -8.36 -0.24 15.15
N SER A 144 -9.54 -0.84 14.90
CA SER A 144 -10.32 -0.59 13.69
C SER A 144 -10.81 0.86 13.65
N THR A 145 -11.43 1.33 14.74
CA THR A 145 -11.95 2.69 14.90
C THR A 145 -10.84 3.73 14.86
N LYS A 146 -9.72 3.48 15.56
CA LYS A 146 -8.50 4.33 15.50
C LYS A 146 -8.02 4.55 14.09
N CYS A 147 -7.89 3.45 13.34
CA CYS A 147 -7.41 3.46 11.97
C CYS A 147 -8.35 4.25 11.07
N GLU A 148 -9.65 3.96 11.13
CA GLU A 148 -10.68 4.61 10.34
C GLU A 148 -10.72 6.12 10.59
N LEU A 149 -10.83 6.54 11.85
CA LEU A 149 -10.89 7.96 12.22
C LEU A 149 -9.59 8.70 11.89
N THR A 150 -8.43 8.05 12.02
CA THR A 150 -7.14 8.62 11.60
C THR A 150 -7.09 8.84 10.09
N LEU A 151 -7.54 7.86 9.30
CA LEU A 151 -7.49 7.95 7.84
C LEU A 151 -8.39 9.06 7.30
N ILE A 152 -9.58 9.23 7.88
CA ILE A 152 -10.58 10.21 7.42
C ILE A 152 -10.47 11.59 8.10
N HIS A 153 -9.55 11.79 9.03
CA HIS A 153 -9.56 12.96 9.92
C HIS A 153 -9.65 14.30 9.17
N GLU A 154 -8.85 14.44 8.12
CA GLU A 154 -8.80 15.65 7.29
C GLU A 154 -10.01 15.81 6.35
N LEU A 155 -10.86 14.78 6.22
CA LEU A 155 -12.11 14.81 5.44
C LEU A 155 -13.35 15.08 6.30
N LYS A 156 -13.20 15.19 7.62
CA LYS A 156 -14.31 15.47 8.53
C LYS A 156 -15.03 16.76 8.13
N ASN A 157 -16.33 16.79 8.41
CA ASN A 157 -17.23 17.92 8.20
C ASN A 157 -17.49 18.33 6.75
N ASN A 158 -17.01 17.55 5.77
CA ASN A 158 -17.12 17.87 4.34
C ASN A 158 -18.20 17.06 3.59
N GLY A 159 -19.03 16.26 4.27
CA GLY A 159 -20.15 15.56 3.61
C GLY A 159 -19.77 14.33 2.79
N TYR A 160 -18.61 13.71 3.09
CA TYR A 160 -18.17 12.48 2.44
C TYR A 160 -19.04 11.27 2.81
N LEU A 161 -19.07 10.30 1.91
CA LEU A 161 -19.63 8.97 2.13
C LEU A 161 -18.47 7.98 2.26
N LEU A 162 -18.33 7.38 3.43
CA LEU A 162 -17.31 6.40 3.74
C LEU A 162 -17.84 4.97 3.54
N ILE A 163 -17.11 4.17 2.78
CA ILE A 163 -17.43 2.77 2.52
C ILE A 163 -16.40 1.88 3.22
N THR A 164 -16.85 0.98 4.08
CA THR A 164 -15.95 0.11 4.84
C THR A 164 -16.42 -1.33 4.94
N ASP A 165 -15.47 -2.23 5.18
CA ASP A 165 -15.77 -3.63 5.40
C ASP A 165 -16.15 -3.92 6.88
N ASN A 166 -16.36 -5.20 7.17
CA ASN A 166 -16.75 -5.64 8.50
C ASN A 166 -15.68 -5.54 9.57
N PHE A 167 -14.41 -5.25 9.24
CA PHE A 167 -13.37 -4.97 10.23
C PHE A 167 -13.61 -3.62 10.88
N TYR A 168 -13.94 -2.59 10.09
CA TYR A 168 -14.14 -1.20 10.53
C TYR A 168 -15.56 -0.92 11.02
N THR A 169 -16.57 -1.41 10.29
CA THR A 169 -17.97 -1.01 10.51
C THR A 169 -18.50 -1.42 11.90
N SER A 170 -19.08 -0.45 12.62
CA SER A 170 -19.86 -0.66 13.83
C SER A 170 -20.84 0.49 14.10
N PRO A 171 -21.89 0.28 14.91
CA PRO A 171 -22.79 1.36 15.33
C PRO A 171 -22.08 2.52 16.04
N GLU A 172 -21.08 2.23 16.90
CA GLU A 172 -20.28 3.25 17.58
C GLU A 172 -19.57 4.18 16.57
N VAL A 173 -18.89 3.58 15.59
CA VAL A 173 -18.21 4.33 14.53
C VAL A 173 -19.20 5.18 13.73
N ALA A 174 -20.35 4.61 13.35
CA ALA A 174 -21.36 5.33 12.59
C ALA A 174 -21.88 6.57 13.34
N GLU A 175 -22.13 6.47 14.65
CA GLU A 175 -22.53 7.61 15.48
C GLU A 175 -21.42 8.68 15.54
N ILE A 176 -20.15 8.30 15.60
CA ILE A 176 -19.00 9.22 15.57
C ILE A 176 -18.90 9.92 14.20
N LEU A 177 -18.97 9.17 13.10
CA LEU A 177 -18.87 9.70 11.75
C LEU A 177 -19.98 10.70 11.43
N LEU A 178 -21.20 10.44 11.90
CA LEU A 178 -22.32 11.37 11.75
C LEU A 178 -22.07 12.71 12.46
N LYS A 179 -21.41 12.71 13.62
CA LYS A 179 -20.99 13.96 14.29
C LYS A 179 -19.99 14.76 13.45
N TYR A 180 -19.18 14.07 12.65
CA TYR A 180 -18.25 14.67 11.69
C TYR A 180 -18.86 14.86 10.29
N LYS A 181 -20.19 14.95 10.18
CA LYS A 181 -20.93 15.09 8.91
C LYS A 181 -20.42 14.13 7.82
N THR A 182 -20.08 12.91 8.21
CA THR A 182 -19.61 11.86 7.31
C THR A 182 -20.62 10.72 7.36
N ASP A 183 -21.17 10.39 6.19
CA ASP A 183 -22.05 9.25 6.04
C ASP A 183 -21.24 7.96 5.90
N VAL A 184 -21.84 6.82 6.24
CA VAL A 184 -21.17 5.52 6.16
C VAL A 184 -22.08 4.44 5.58
N ILE A 185 -21.49 3.56 4.77
CA ILE A 185 -22.07 2.28 4.37
C ILE A 185 -21.02 1.22 4.60
N GLY A 186 -21.39 0.13 5.26
CA GLY A 186 -20.46 -0.97 5.42
C GLY A 186 -21.11 -2.29 5.72
N THR A 187 -20.36 -3.36 5.47
CA THR A 187 -20.74 -4.68 5.96
C THR A 187 -20.45 -4.73 7.45
N VAL A 188 -21.32 -5.32 8.26
CA VAL A 188 -21.10 -5.45 9.71
C VAL A 188 -21.22 -6.91 10.12
N ARG A 189 -20.48 -7.31 11.15
CA ARG A 189 -20.65 -8.64 11.75
C ARG A 189 -21.94 -8.65 12.56
N GLY A 190 -22.83 -9.62 12.34
CA GLY A 190 -24.13 -9.67 13.04
C GLY A 190 -24.06 -9.78 14.57
N ASN A 191 -22.88 -10.10 15.14
CA ASN A 191 -22.64 -10.11 16.57
C ASN A 191 -21.91 -8.86 17.11
N ARG A 192 -21.73 -7.82 16.28
CA ARG A 192 -21.07 -6.56 16.67
C ARG A 192 -21.88 -5.86 17.79
N LYS A 193 -21.17 -5.32 18.78
CA LYS A 193 -21.78 -4.54 19.87
C LYS A 193 -22.58 -3.35 19.30
N GLY A 194 -23.76 -3.11 19.86
CA GLY A 194 -24.67 -2.03 19.45
C GLY A 194 -25.72 -2.45 18.42
N LEU A 195 -25.55 -3.59 17.75
CA LEU A 195 -26.58 -4.11 16.85
C LEU A 195 -27.77 -4.70 17.64
N PRO A 196 -28.98 -4.74 17.03
CA PRO A 196 -30.13 -5.45 17.60
C PRO A 196 -29.80 -6.89 17.98
N ALA A 197 -30.15 -7.31 19.20
CA ALA A 197 -29.82 -8.64 19.71
C ALA A 197 -30.37 -9.77 18.82
N GLU A 198 -31.53 -9.53 18.19
CA GLU A 198 -32.19 -10.45 17.26
C GLU A 198 -31.31 -10.86 16.09
N PHE A 199 -30.42 -10.00 15.59
CA PHE A 199 -29.54 -10.32 14.45
C PHE A 199 -28.60 -11.50 14.69
N LYS A 200 -28.34 -11.86 15.95
CA LYS A 200 -27.51 -13.01 16.32
C LYS A 200 -28.21 -14.34 16.10
N THR A 201 -29.53 -14.39 16.30
CA THR A 201 -30.32 -15.63 16.31
C THR A 201 -31.27 -15.75 15.11
N LEU A 202 -31.53 -14.64 14.42
CA LEU A 202 -32.50 -14.56 13.32
C LEU A 202 -32.11 -15.48 12.15
N LYS A 203 -33.05 -16.32 11.75
CA LYS A 203 -32.94 -17.22 10.59
C LYS A 203 -33.87 -16.75 9.47
N LEU A 204 -33.36 -15.85 8.63
CA LEU A 204 -34.08 -15.39 7.45
C LEU A 204 -34.24 -16.50 6.40
N LYS A 205 -35.31 -16.47 5.61
CA LYS A 205 -35.46 -17.20 4.35
C LYS A 205 -34.68 -16.49 3.24
N LYS A 206 -34.36 -17.19 2.16
CA LYS A 206 -33.65 -16.59 1.02
C LYS A 206 -34.52 -15.49 0.39
N GLY A 207 -33.93 -14.30 0.19
CA GLY A 207 -34.60 -13.10 -0.31
C GLY A 207 -35.18 -12.22 0.79
N GLU A 208 -35.35 -12.74 2.00
CA GLU A 208 -35.95 -12.01 3.12
C GLU A 208 -34.98 -10.98 3.71
N ILE A 209 -35.54 -9.86 4.19
CA ILE A 209 -34.83 -8.80 4.89
C ILE A 209 -35.43 -8.58 6.28
N LYS A 210 -34.59 -8.14 7.22
CA LYS A 210 -35.00 -7.53 8.48
C LYS A 210 -34.15 -6.29 8.67
N ALA A 211 -34.79 -5.16 8.95
CA ALA A 211 -34.10 -3.90 9.18
C ALA A 211 -34.56 -3.26 10.49
N PHE A 212 -33.64 -2.53 11.11
CA PHE A 212 -33.88 -1.67 12.26
C PHE A 212 -33.29 -0.31 11.97
N GLN A 213 -33.91 0.74 12.50
CA GLN A 213 -33.46 2.10 12.29
C GLN A 213 -33.43 2.87 13.61
N LYS A 214 -32.32 3.56 13.86
CA LYS A 214 -32.13 4.49 14.98
C LYS A 214 -31.68 5.83 14.40
N GLY A 215 -32.61 6.78 14.32
CA GLY A 215 -32.35 8.06 13.66
C GLY A 215 -31.92 7.84 12.21
N LYS A 216 -30.73 8.34 11.84
CA LYS A 216 -30.16 8.19 10.49
C LYS A 216 -29.50 6.82 10.24
N ILE A 217 -29.19 6.05 11.28
CA ILE A 217 -28.49 4.76 11.16
C ILE A 217 -29.52 3.65 10.92
N MET A 218 -29.37 2.94 9.80
CA MET A 218 -30.09 1.71 9.50
C MET A 218 -29.14 0.51 9.58
N ASP A 219 -29.58 -0.51 10.31
CA ASP A 219 -28.99 -1.84 10.29
C ASP A 219 -29.92 -2.80 9.52
N LEU A 220 -29.39 -3.51 8.53
CA LEU A 220 -30.17 -4.40 7.66
C LEU A 220 -29.51 -5.78 7.56
N GLN A 221 -30.28 -6.82 7.86
CA GLN A 221 -29.89 -8.20 7.63
C GLN A 221 -30.67 -8.76 6.43
N TRP A 222 -29.96 -9.37 5.48
CA TRP A 222 -30.53 -9.94 4.26
C TRP A 222 -29.91 -11.30 4.00
N ARG A 223 -30.70 -12.26 3.50
CA ARG A 223 -30.19 -13.58 3.14
C ARG A 223 -30.28 -13.85 1.65
N ASP A 224 -29.11 -13.97 1.01
CA ASP A 224 -29.00 -14.62 -0.30
C ASP A 224 -28.54 -16.07 -0.12
N LYS A 225 -27.31 -16.42 -0.55
CA LYS A 225 -26.69 -17.71 -0.24
C LYS A 225 -26.27 -17.80 1.22
N LYS A 226 -25.83 -16.67 1.77
CA LYS A 226 -25.45 -16.49 3.18
C LYS A 226 -26.14 -15.25 3.70
N THR A 227 -26.31 -15.18 5.01
CA THR A 227 -26.80 -13.99 5.68
C THR A 227 -25.73 -12.90 5.66
N LEU A 228 -26.09 -11.73 5.18
CA LEU A 228 -25.30 -10.52 5.14
C LEU A 228 -25.93 -9.50 6.08
N THR A 229 -25.11 -8.77 6.84
CA THR A 229 -25.56 -7.64 7.65
C THR A 229 -24.87 -6.38 7.15
N MET A 230 -25.66 -5.34 6.93
CA MET A 230 -25.24 -4.02 6.44
C MET A 230 -25.58 -2.98 7.50
N LEU A 231 -24.71 -1.99 7.65
CA LEU A 231 -25.01 -0.75 8.34
C LEU A 231 -24.93 0.37 7.30
N SER A 232 -25.89 1.30 7.34
CA SER A 232 -25.89 2.45 6.44
C SER A 232 -26.54 3.67 7.08
N THR A 233 -26.03 4.85 6.76
CA THR A 233 -26.64 6.13 7.17
C THR A 233 -27.43 6.83 6.06
N ILE A 234 -27.39 6.34 4.82
CA ILE A 234 -28.06 7.01 3.67
C ILE A 234 -29.18 6.19 3.05
N HIS A 235 -29.43 4.99 3.57
CA HIS A 235 -30.34 4.01 2.98
C HIS A 235 -31.47 3.68 3.96
N ASN A 236 -32.59 3.30 3.38
CA ASN A 236 -33.69 2.61 4.05
C ASN A 236 -33.73 1.13 3.60
N ALA A 237 -34.75 0.40 4.03
CA ALA A 237 -34.93 -1.02 3.72
C ALA A 237 -35.46 -1.31 2.30
N GLU A 238 -35.24 -0.40 1.34
CA GLU A 238 -35.69 -0.54 -0.04
C GLU A 238 -35.04 -1.74 -0.75
N LEU A 239 -35.87 -2.48 -1.48
CA LEU A 239 -35.44 -3.53 -2.41
C LEU A 239 -35.51 -3.00 -3.84
N VAL A 240 -34.48 -3.31 -4.62
CA VAL A 240 -34.37 -2.95 -6.03
C VAL A 240 -34.22 -4.20 -6.90
N SER A 241 -34.84 -4.16 -8.07
CA SER A 241 -34.69 -5.17 -9.12
C SER A 241 -33.30 -5.10 -9.74
N VAL A 242 -32.57 -6.21 -9.72
CA VAL A 242 -31.26 -6.35 -10.35
C VAL A 242 -31.28 -7.52 -11.33
N GLU A 243 -30.91 -7.27 -12.57
CA GLU A 243 -30.76 -8.32 -13.57
C GLU A 243 -29.54 -9.19 -13.28
N SER A 244 -29.75 -10.50 -13.30
CA SER A 244 -28.68 -11.48 -13.21
C SER A 244 -28.11 -11.78 -14.60
N ARG A 245 -26.84 -12.21 -14.67
CA ARG A 245 -26.21 -12.75 -15.89
C ARG A 245 -26.97 -13.90 -16.57
N LYS A 246 -27.94 -14.51 -15.87
CA LYS A 246 -28.84 -15.54 -16.41
C LYS A 246 -30.22 -14.99 -16.80
N SER A 247 -30.32 -13.68 -17.07
CA SER A 247 -31.56 -12.97 -17.41
C SER A 247 -32.72 -13.18 -16.42
N THR A 248 -32.39 -13.39 -15.15
CA THR A 248 -33.38 -13.50 -14.06
C THR A 248 -33.33 -12.24 -13.22
N THR A 249 -34.47 -11.57 -13.06
CA THR A 249 -34.60 -10.41 -12.16
C THR A 249 -34.61 -10.88 -10.72
N LYS A 250 -33.76 -10.28 -9.88
CA LYS A 250 -33.67 -10.58 -8.45
C LYS A 250 -33.85 -9.31 -7.64
N GLN A 251 -34.65 -9.39 -6.58
CA GLN A 251 -34.74 -8.33 -5.58
C GLN A 251 -33.50 -8.35 -4.68
N LYS A 252 -32.86 -7.19 -4.51
CA LYS A 252 -31.74 -7.00 -3.58
C LYS A 252 -31.92 -5.70 -2.80
N PRO A 253 -31.48 -5.63 -1.54
CA PRO A 253 -31.45 -4.36 -0.83
C PRO A 253 -30.61 -3.33 -1.59
N LYS A 254 -31.13 -2.11 -1.74
CA LYS A 254 -30.43 -1.00 -2.41
C LYS A 254 -29.04 -0.77 -1.81
N VAL A 255 -28.95 -0.79 -0.48
CA VAL A 255 -27.67 -0.70 0.26
C VAL A 255 -26.63 -1.72 -0.18
N VAL A 256 -27.03 -2.94 -0.55
CA VAL A 256 -26.11 -3.98 -1.03
C VAL A 256 -25.65 -3.68 -2.46
N VAL A 257 -26.52 -3.14 -3.31
CA VAL A 257 -26.17 -2.75 -4.67
C VAL A 257 -25.17 -1.60 -4.64
N ASP A 258 -25.47 -0.57 -3.88
CA ASP A 258 -24.63 0.64 -3.79
C ASP A 258 -23.30 0.34 -3.09
N TYR A 259 -23.29 -0.49 -2.04
CA TYR A 259 -22.05 -0.98 -1.43
C TYR A 259 -21.15 -1.70 -2.44
N ASN A 260 -21.69 -2.64 -3.22
CA ASN A 260 -20.89 -3.39 -4.19
C ASN A 260 -20.36 -2.52 -5.34
N ARG A 261 -20.99 -1.37 -5.63
CA ARG A 261 -20.53 -0.41 -6.62
C ARG A 261 -19.37 0.45 -6.08
N SER A 262 -19.46 0.85 -4.82
CA SER A 262 -18.53 1.82 -4.21
C SER A 262 -17.37 1.18 -3.44
N MET A 263 -17.52 -0.07 -3.00
CA MET A 263 -16.46 -0.84 -2.36
C MET A 263 -15.46 -1.40 -3.39
N GLY A 264 -14.24 -1.71 -2.96
CA GLY A 264 -13.20 -2.31 -3.80
C GLY A 264 -12.29 -1.29 -4.47
N ALA A 265 -12.31 -0.04 -4.01
CA ALA A 265 -11.39 1.02 -4.45
C ALA A 265 -9.92 0.63 -4.23
N VAL A 266 -9.63 0.09 -3.05
CA VAL A 266 -8.29 -0.40 -2.68
C VAL A 266 -7.93 -1.61 -3.51
N ASP A 267 -8.80 -2.61 -3.60
CA ASP A 267 -8.59 -3.79 -4.46
C ASP A 267 -8.36 -3.42 -5.94
N LYS A 268 -9.05 -2.40 -6.48
CA LYS A 268 -8.83 -1.86 -7.83
C LYS A 268 -7.42 -1.28 -7.96
N SER A 269 -6.99 -0.48 -6.99
CA SER A 269 -5.63 0.08 -6.97
C SER A 269 -4.58 -1.04 -6.85
N ASP A 270 -4.76 -2.01 -5.95
CA ASP A 270 -3.89 -3.17 -5.76
C ASP A 270 -3.78 -4.01 -7.05
N GLN A 271 -4.90 -4.24 -7.72
CA GLN A 271 -4.93 -4.93 -9.02
C GLN A 271 -4.10 -4.16 -10.06
N CYS A 272 -4.28 -2.84 -10.15
CA CYS A 272 -3.56 -2.00 -11.09
C CYS A 272 -2.04 -1.97 -10.82
N LEU A 273 -1.65 -1.93 -9.54
CA LEU A 273 -0.26 -2.00 -9.10
C LEU A 273 0.36 -3.38 -9.41
N SER A 274 -0.46 -4.44 -9.41
CA SER A 274 -0.01 -5.81 -9.68
C SER A 274 0.34 -6.10 -11.14
N TYR A 275 -0.18 -5.31 -12.10
CA TYR A 275 0.13 -5.48 -13.52
C TYR A 275 1.55 -5.05 -13.87
N TYR A 276 2.07 -4.04 -13.17
CA TYR A 276 3.33 -3.37 -13.49
C TYR A 276 4.22 -3.18 -12.26
N PRO A 277 4.49 -4.25 -11.47
CA PRO A 277 5.16 -4.09 -10.19
C PRO A 277 6.63 -3.72 -10.39
N SER A 278 7.07 -2.63 -9.80
CA SER A 278 8.50 -2.33 -9.65
C SER A 278 9.14 -3.15 -8.52
N THR A 279 8.31 -3.71 -7.63
CA THR A 279 8.77 -4.51 -6.50
C THR A 279 9.32 -5.87 -6.94
N ARG A 280 10.44 -6.30 -6.35
CA ARG A 280 11.06 -7.61 -6.63
C ARG A 280 10.69 -8.63 -5.56
N SER A 281 10.39 -9.87 -5.97
CA SER A 281 10.03 -10.97 -5.04
C SER A 281 11.19 -11.36 -4.11
N ARG A 282 12.44 -11.23 -4.58
CA ARG A 282 13.65 -11.56 -3.81
C ARG A 282 14.18 -10.40 -2.95
N GLN A 283 13.48 -9.26 -2.91
CA GLN A 283 13.93 -8.09 -2.15
C GLN A 283 13.79 -8.34 -0.64
N ARG A 284 14.92 -8.55 0.06
CA ARG A 284 14.94 -8.85 1.49
C ARG A 284 14.91 -7.60 2.40
N LYS A 285 15.36 -6.44 1.92
CA LYS A 285 15.33 -5.19 2.71
C LYS A 285 13.93 -4.55 2.62
N TYR A 286 13.20 -4.50 3.74
CA TYR A 286 11.80 -4.07 3.79
C TYR A 286 11.61 -2.65 3.22
N TYR A 287 12.45 -1.69 3.61
CA TYR A 287 12.30 -0.28 3.22
C TYR A 287 12.43 -0.06 1.71
N LYS A 288 13.30 -0.82 1.03
CA LYS A 288 13.39 -0.79 -0.44
C LYS A 288 12.17 -1.43 -1.12
N LYS A 289 11.57 -2.43 -0.47
CA LYS A 289 10.33 -3.06 -0.95
C LYS A 289 9.17 -2.08 -0.84
N ILE A 290 9.05 -1.39 0.30
CA ILE A 290 8.04 -0.35 0.53
C ILE A 290 8.27 0.81 -0.43
N PHE A 291 9.49 1.35 -0.55
CA PHE A 291 9.79 2.44 -1.47
C PHE A 291 9.34 2.15 -2.90
N ARG A 292 9.65 0.95 -3.42
CA ARG A 292 9.21 0.53 -4.76
C ARG A 292 7.69 0.46 -4.88
N HIS A 293 7.01 -0.01 -3.83
CA HIS A 293 5.55 -0.02 -3.79
C HIS A 293 4.97 1.39 -3.76
N LEU A 294 5.51 2.29 -2.93
CA LEU A 294 5.12 3.70 -2.87
C LEU A 294 5.35 4.42 -4.21
N LEU A 295 6.43 4.08 -4.92
CA LEU A 295 6.67 4.57 -6.28
C LEU A 295 5.60 4.08 -7.26
N ASP A 296 5.22 2.80 -7.18
CA ASP A 296 4.14 2.26 -8.00
C ASP A 296 2.82 2.98 -7.69
N GLN A 297 2.53 3.27 -6.42
CA GLN A 297 1.36 4.06 -5.98
C GLN A 297 1.40 5.49 -6.53
N ALA A 298 2.55 6.15 -6.48
CA ALA A 298 2.71 7.49 -7.03
C ALA A 298 2.44 7.53 -8.55
N VAL A 299 2.93 6.52 -9.29
CA VAL A 299 2.66 6.39 -10.73
C VAL A 299 1.18 6.11 -10.99
N TRP A 300 0.53 5.28 -10.16
CA TRP A 300 -0.89 5.02 -10.26
C TRP A 300 -1.73 6.29 -10.01
N ASN A 301 -1.46 7.01 -8.93
CA ASN A 301 -2.12 8.27 -8.62
C ASN A 301 -1.94 9.30 -9.74
N ALA A 302 -0.72 9.45 -10.27
CA ALA A 302 -0.45 10.33 -11.40
C ALA A 302 -1.25 9.91 -12.65
N PHE A 303 -1.37 8.61 -12.92
CA PHE A 303 -2.20 8.11 -14.01
C PHE A 303 -3.69 8.40 -13.81
N VAL A 304 -4.20 8.24 -12.58
CA VAL A 304 -5.59 8.58 -12.25
C VAL A 304 -5.86 10.07 -12.50
N LEU A 305 -4.97 10.96 -12.07
CA LEU A 305 -5.09 12.40 -12.33
C LEU A 305 -5.02 12.73 -13.82
N TYR A 306 -4.10 12.09 -14.55
CA TYR A 306 -4.02 12.21 -16.00
C TYR A 306 -5.34 11.82 -16.68
N LYS A 307 -5.96 10.69 -16.27
CA LYS A 307 -7.27 10.25 -16.80
C LYS A 307 -8.39 11.22 -16.45
N LYS A 308 -8.41 11.78 -15.24
CA LYS A 308 -9.40 12.78 -14.83
C LYS A 308 -9.26 14.10 -15.61
N ASN A 309 -8.05 14.46 -16.00
CA ASN A 309 -7.76 15.65 -16.82
C ASN A 309 -7.93 15.40 -18.34
N GLY A 310 -8.79 14.45 -18.74
CA GLY A 310 -9.07 14.17 -20.16
C GLY A 310 -8.01 13.33 -20.88
N GLY A 311 -7.00 12.83 -20.17
CA GLY A 311 -5.98 11.95 -20.75
C GLY A 311 -6.58 10.66 -21.30
N ASP A 312 -6.16 10.25 -22.50
CA ASP A 312 -6.73 9.12 -23.24
C ASP A 312 -5.86 7.85 -23.18
N LEU A 313 -4.56 8.01 -22.89
CA LEU A 313 -3.62 6.89 -22.86
C LEU A 313 -4.06 5.78 -21.91
N LYS A 314 -3.83 4.53 -22.34
CA LYS A 314 -3.87 3.36 -21.46
C LYS A 314 -2.69 3.43 -20.47
N HIS A 315 -2.85 2.84 -19.29
CA HIS A 315 -1.84 2.89 -18.22
C HIS A 315 -0.43 2.48 -18.70
N VAL A 316 -0.31 1.45 -19.55
CA VAL A 316 0.99 1.03 -20.10
C VAL A 316 1.64 2.13 -20.95
N ALA A 317 0.88 2.81 -21.80
CA ALA A 317 1.40 3.86 -22.67
C ALA A 317 1.78 5.11 -21.87
N PHE A 318 0.96 5.47 -20.87
CA PHE A 318 1.31 6.52 -19.90
C PHE A 318 2.65 6.23 -19.20
N ARG A 319 2.86 4.99 -18.74
CA ARG A 319 4.12 4.60 -18.11
C ARG A 319 5.32 4.65 -19.06
N MET A 320 5.15 4.26 -20.32
CA MET A 320 6.25 4.35 -21.31
C MET A 320 6.67 5.81 -21.52
N LYS A 321 5.71 6.72 -21.71
CA LYS A 321 5.99 8.17 -21.80
C LYS A 321 6.66 8.71 -20.53
N LEU A 322 6.18 8.29 -19.35
CA LEU A 322 6.81 8.69 -18.09
C LEU A 322 8.27 8.22 -17.99
N ILE A 323 8.57 6.99 -18.41
CA ILE A 323 9.93 6.46 -18.42
C ILE A 323 10.82 7.26 -19.37
N GLU A 324 10.34 7.59 -20.57
CA GLU A 324 11.08 8.40 -21.55
C GLU A 324 11.43 9.77 -20.97
N ARG A 325 10.45 10.48 -20.40
CA ARG A 325 10.66 11.79 -19.76
C ARG A 325 11.66 11.74 -18.60
N LEU A 326 11.56 10.76 -17.70
CA LEU A 326 12.51 10.60 -16.60
C LEU A 326 13.94 10.31 -17.10
N CYS A 327 14.07 9.62 -18.24
CA CYS A 327 15.38 9.37 -18.85
C CYS A 327 15.96 10.63 -19.50
N GLU A 328 15.13 11.47 -20.12
CA GLU A 328 15.53 12.77 -20.67
C GLU A 328 16.06 13.69 -19.56
N GLU A 329 15.29 13.88 -18.49
CA GLU A 329 15.69 14.68 -17.33
C GLU A 329 16.96 14.14 -16.66
N GLY A 330 17.05 12.81 -16.51
CA GLY A 330 18.21 12.16 -15.90
C GLY A 330 19.50 12.28 -16.72
N ARG A 331 19.41 12.43 -18.05
CA ARG A 331 20.55 12.68 -18.94
C ARG A 331 21.01 14.15 -18.93
N GLY A 332 20.11 15.08 -18.61
CA GLY A 332 20.41 16.51 -18.45
C GLY A 332 21.13 16.86 -17.16
N LEU A 333 21.15 15.96 -16.16
CA LEU A 333 21.97 16.15 -14.97
C LEU A 333 23.45 16.04 -15.34
N PRO A 334 24.30 17.05 -15.02
CA PRO A 334 25.72 16.94 -15.28
C PRO A 334 26.21 15.65 -14.62
N SER A 335 26.78 14.75 -15.43
CA SER A 335 27.61 13.69 -14.88
C SER A 335 28.68 14.43 -14.11
N SER A 336 28.56 14.47 -12.78
CA SER A 336 29.69 14.78 -11.93
C SER A 336 30.72 13.73 -12.32
N LYS A 337 31.62 14.08 -13.24
CA LYS A 337 32.91 13.45 -13.37
C LYS A 337 33.43 13.57 -11.95
N VAL A 338 33.27 12.49 -11.19
CA VAL A 338 33.90 12.36 -9.89
C VAL A 338 35.34 12.76 -10.19
N PRO A 339 35.85 13.87 -9.61
CA PRO A 339 37.26 14.14 -9.71
C PRO A 339 37.91 12.83 -9.32
N LYS A 340 38.79 12.27 -10.16
CA LYS A 340 39.65 11.19 -9.69
C LYS A 340 40.38 11.81 -8.52
N SER A 341 39.88 11.64 -7.29
CA SER A 341 40.65 11.98 -6.12
C SER A 341 41.85 11.07 -6.25
N ILE A 342 43.03 11.70 -6.30
CA ILE A 342 44.32 11.01 -6.22
C ILE A 342 44.48 10.57 -4.75
N GLU A 343 43.42 10.04 -4.13
CA GLU A 343 43.47 9.54 -2.78
C GLU A 343 43.79 8.05 -2.83
N ASN A 344 45.07 7.81 -2.58
CA ASN A 344 45.71 6.53 -2.27
C ASN A 344 45.90 5.54 -3.44
N VAL A 345 46.63 6.00 -4.46
CA VAL A 345 47.39 5.11 -5.37
C VAL A 345 48.40 4.24 -4.61
N ALA A 346 48.79 4.63 -3.38
CA ALA A 346 49.63 3.82 -2.50
C ALA A 346 49.09 2.40 -2.23
N ARG A 347 47.76 2.20 -2.26
CA ARG A 347 47.20 0.83 -2.12
C ARG A 347 47.51 -0.06 -3.32
N LEU A 348 47.84 0.50 -4.48
CA LEU A 348 48.12 -0.25 -5.70
C LEU A 348 49.63 -0.41 -5.96
N THR A 349 50.48 0.32 -5.24
CA THR A 349 51.94 0.29 -5.39
C THR A 349 52.66 -0.31 -4.17
N GLY A 350 51.99 -0.50 -3.04
CA GLY A 350 52.57 -1.12 -1.85
C GLY A 350 52.84 -2.63 -2.06
N ARG A 351 54.10 -3.04 -1.95
CA ARG A 351 54.47 -4.45 -1.77
C ARG A 351 53.91 -4.91 -0.42
N HIS A 352 53.08 -5.95 -0.39
CA HIS A 352 52.67 -6.60 0.85
C HIS A 352 53.19 -8.04 0.84
N PHE A 353 53.81 -8.44 1.94
CA PHE A 353 54.35 -9.78 2.11
C PHE A 353 53.37 -10.61 2.93
N PRO A 354 53.15 -11.89 2.59
CA PRO A 354 52.33 -12.78 3.41
C PRO A 354 52.86 -12.83 4.85
N SER A 355 52.01 -12.55 5.82
CA SER A 355 52.31 -12.76 7.24
C SER A 355 51.61 -14.03 7.73
N LEU A 356 52.32 -14.88 8.48
CA LEU A 356 51.73 -16.07 9.07
C LEU A 356 50.64 -15.69 10.07
N VAL A 357 49.42 -16.22 9.90
CA VAL A 357 48.32 -15.97 10.85
C VAL A 357 48.37 -17.05 11.92
N THR A 358 48.79 -16.67 13.14
CA THR A 358 48.78 -17.57 14.30
C THR A 358 47.35 -18.03 14.60
N SER A 359 47.19 -19.35 14.75
CA SER A 359 45.90 -19.97 15.05
C SER A 359 45.54 -19.70 16.51
N THR A 360 44.56 -18.83 16.75
CA THR A 360 43.81 -18.84 18.00
C THR A 360 42.77 -19.95 17.91
N GLY A 361 42.81 -20.89 18.85
CA GLY A 361 42.20 -22.22 18.81
C GLY A 361 40.80 -22.37 18.17
N ASN A 362 40.59 -23.58 17.63
CA ASN A 362 39.39 -24.14 17.01
C ASN A 362 39.09 -23.82 15.53
N LYS A 363 40.03 -23.27 14.76
CA LYS A 363 39.93 -23.22 13.29
C LYS A 363 41.03 -24.03 12.62
N LYS A 364 40.63 -25.01 11.79
CA LYS A 364 41.52 -25.86 10.98
C LYS A 364 42.33 -25.08 9.93
N TYR A 365 41.87 -23.87 9.56
CA TYR A 365 42.57 -22.91 8.70
C TYR A 365 42.33 -21.48 9.19
N SER A 366 43.42 -20.73 9.44
CA SER A 366 43.40 -19.31 9.79
C SER A 366 43.76 -18.46 8.58
N ALA A 367 42.80 -17.69 8.06
CA ALA A 367 43.02 -16.75 6.97
C ALA A 367 42.45 -15.37 7.32
N ARG A 368 43.18 -14.30 6.97
CA ARG A 368 42.70 -12.91 7.04
C ARG A 368 42.62 -12.36 5.62
N LYS A 369 41.62 -11.51 5.38
CA LYS A 369 41.48 -10.80 4.10
C LYS A 369 42.53 -9.69 4.01
N CYS A 370 43.27 -9.65 2.91
CA CYS A 370 44.23 -8.58 2.65
C CYS A 370 43.49 -7.25 2.43
N ALA A 371 43.71 -6.27 3.30
CA ALA A 371 43.08 -4.95 3.19
C ALA A 371 43.45 -4.20 1.90
N VAL A 372 44.54 -4.62 1.24
CA VAL A 372 45.06 -4.02 0.00
C VAL A 372 44.43 -4.66 -1.25
N CYS A 373 44.21 -5.98 -1.25
CA CYS A 373 43.69 -6.73 -2.41
C CYS A 373 42.17 -6.99 -2.40
N CYS A 374 41.46 -6.67 -1.31
CA CYS A 374 40.05 -7.03 -1.12
C CYS A 374 39.02 -6.00 -1.61
#